data_AF-A0A2W2CR74-F1
#
_entry.id   AF-A0A2W2CR74-F1
#
_cell.length_a   1.000
_cell.length_b   1.000
_cell.length_c   1.000
_cell.angle_alpha   90.00
_cell.angle_beta   90.00
_cell.angle_gamma   90.00
#
_symmetry.space_group_name_H-M   'P 1'
#
loop_
_entity.id
_entity.type
_entity.pdbx_description
1 polymer ?
#
loop_
_entity_poly.entity_id
_entity_poly.type
_entity_poly.pdbx_seq_one_letter_code
_entity_poly.pdbx_strand_id
1 'polypeptide(L)'
;MTTHTDIAAAPAVAAPTRWQDRTGRVLMAITAAVTLVPFVEGLTRLGDLPEELILTEYWRTCAYIVFAGMWAMLAVAPRKQRGMWELLLFHKIAVTVQAAFILDVPRAELTLIADAFVSATTIAAYLLCRGWHTWRPGALGPNDNR
;
A
#
# COMPACT_ATOMS: atom_id res chain seq x y z
N MET A 1 -29.39 -10.83 43.75
CA MET A 1 -29.55 -11.71 42.57
C MET A 1 -28.92 -10.99 41.38
N THR A 2 -27.62 -11.16 41.16
CA THR A 2 -26.86 -10.52 40.08
C THR A 2 -26.80 -11.48 38.91
N THR A 3 -27.52 -11.18 37.84
CA THR A 3 -27.44 -11.88 36.56
C THR A 3 -26.05 -11.66 35.96
N HIS A 4 -25.19 -12.68 36.04
CA HIS A 4 -24.00 -12.80 35.20
C HIS A 4 -24.47 -13.04 33.77
N THR A 5 -24.51 -11.97 32.97
CA THR A 5 -24.61 -12.09 31.51
C THR A 5 -23.27 -12.64 31.02
N ASP A 6 -23.17 -13.95 30.84
CA ASP A 6 -22.06 -14.57 30.13
C ASP A 6 -22.05 -14.01 28.70
N ILE A 7 -21.22 -13.00 28.46
CA ILE A 7 -20.96 -12.52 27.10
C ILE A 7 -20.23 -13.66 26.41
N ALA A 8 -20.96 -14.40 25.56
CA ALA A 8 -20.40 -15.44 24.71
C ALA A 8 -19.15 -14.89 24.04
N ALA A 9 -18.00 -15.52 24.33
CA ALA A 9 -16.73 -15.13 23.77
C ALA A 9 -16.86 -15.11 22.25
N ALA A 10 -16.66 -13.93 21.64
CA ALA A 10 -16.74 -13.78 20.20
C ALA A 10 -15.83 -14.82 19.53
N PRO A 11 -16.30 -15.51 18.47
CA PRO A 11 -15.56 -16.60 17.86
C PRO A 11 -14.15 -16.13 17.46
N ALA A 12 -13.14 -16.90 17.85
CA ALA A 12 -11.75 -16.63 17.51
C ALA A 12 -11.61 -16.63 15.98
N VAL A 13 -11.56 -15.44 15.38
CA VAL A 13 -11.37 -15.28 13.94
C VAL A 13 -10.04 -15.89 13.55
N ALA A 14 -10.08 -16.98 12.77
CA ALA A 14 -8.91 -17.77 12.39
C ALA A 14 -7.80 -16.88 11.80
N ALA A 15 -6.53 -17.06 12.20
CA ALA A 15 -5.42 -16.34 11.58
C ALA A 15 -5.28 -16.71 10.07
N PRO A 16 -4.71 -15.84 9.22
CA PRO A 16 -4.37 -16.24 7.85
C PRO A 16 -3.40 -17.43 7.87
N THR A 17 -3.53 -18.30 6.88
CA THR A 17 -2.59 -19.41 6.73
C THR A 17 -1.20 -18.87 6.40
N ARG A 18 -0.14 -19.63 6.73
CA ARG A 18 1.25 -19.24 6.43
C ARG A 18 1.47 -18.95 4.95
N TRP A 19 0.78 -19.68 4.07
CA TRP A 19 0.86 -19.49 2.63
C TRP A 19 0.19 -18.20 2.17
N GLN A 20 -1.01 -17.89 2.67
CA GLN A 20 -1.67 -16.61 2.37
C GLN A 20 -0.79 -15.44 2.80
N ASP A 21 -0.26 -15.48 4.02
CA ASP A 21 0.60 -14.41 4.53
C ASP A 21 1.90 -14.27 3.71
N ARG A 22 2.55 -15.39 3.36
CA ARG A 22 3.75 -15.37 2.53
C ARG A 22 3.47 -14.81 1.14
N THR A 23 2.39 -15.22 0.50
CA THR A 23 2.01 -14.72 -0.83
C THR A 23 1.72 -13.22 -0.77
N GLY A 24 0.93 -12.75 0.21
CA GLY A 24 0.64 -11.32 0.36
C GLY A 24 1.91 -10.49 0.58
N ARG A 25 2.84 -10.98 1.41
CA ARG A 25 4.15 -10.32 1.62
C ARG A 25 5.02 -10.29 0.38
N VAL A 26 5.05 -11.38 -0.41
CA VAL A 26 5.78 -11.43 -1.69
C VAL A 26 5.18 -10.44 -2.69
N LEU A 27 3.85 -10.35 -2.77
CA LEU A 27 3.20 -9.34 -3.61
C LEU A 27 3.66 -7.93 -3.23
N MET A 28 3.72 -7.61 -1.93
CA MET A 28 4.19 -6.28 -1.48
C MET A 28 5.67 -6.04 -1.79
N ALA A 29 6.51 -7.08 -1.70
CA ALA A 29 7.91 -6.98 -2.11
C ALA A 29 8.05 -6.71 -3.62
N ILE A 30 7.25 -7.38 -4.45
CA ILE A 30 7.21 -7.16 -5.91
C ILE A 30 6.73 -5.74 -6.20
N THR A 31 5.64 -5.28 -5.59
CA THR A 31 5.12 -3.92 -5.76
C THR A 31 6.16 -2.87 -5.35
N ALA A 32 6.87 -3.08 -4.25
CA ALA A 32 7.96 -2.22 -3.82
C ALA A 32 9.07 -2.15 -4.87
N ALA A 33 9.53 -3.31 -5.36
CA ALA A 33 10.61 -3.38 -6.35
C ALA A 33 10.23 -2.74 -7.68
N VAL A 34 9.03 -3.01 -8.20
CA VAL A 34 8.55 -2.44 -9.48
C VAL A 34 8.36 -0.92 -9.37
N THR A 35 8.00 -0.40 -8.20
CA THR A 35 7.88 1.05 -7.98
C THR A 35 9.22 1.79 -8.08
N LEU A 36 10.35 1.09 -7.99
CA LEU A 36 11.67 1.69 -8.21
C LEU A 36 11.95 2.00 -9.69
N VAL A 37 11.22 1.38 -10.62
CA VAL A 37 11.37 1.66 -12.06
C VAL A 37 11.00 3.12 -12.38
N PRO A 38 9.79 3.62 -12.07
CA PRO A 38 9.45 5.03 -12.32
C PRO A 38 10.27 6.01 -11.48
N PHE A 39 10.84 5.59 -10.34
CA PHE A 39 11.81 6.39 -9.60
C PHE A 39 13.08 6.65 -10.42
N VAL A 40 13.70 5.60 -10.94
CA VAL A 40 14.91 5.72 -11.77
C VAL A 40 14.60 6.49 -13.06
N GLU A 41 13.48 6.19 -13.70
CA GLU A 41 13.01 6.89 -14.91
C GLU A 41 12.82 8.40 -14.66
N GLY A 42 12.21 8.77 -13.52
CA GLY A 42 12.04 10.17 -13.11
C GLY A 42 13.37 10.90 -12.94
N LEU A 43 14.35 10.27 -12.28
CA LEU A 43 15.69 10.84 -12.12
C LEU A 43 16.38 11.13 -13.45
N THR A 44 16.25 10.21 -14.41
CA THR A 44 16.91 10.36 -15.73
C THR A 44 16.30 11.46 -16.61
N ARG A 45 15.06 11.87 -16.35
CA ARG A 45 14.33 12.83 -17.20
C ARG A 45 14.34 14.27 -16.70
N LEU A 46 14.78 14.50 -15.47
CA LEU A 46 14.76 15.83 -14.84
C LEU A 46 15.52 16.89 -15.65
N GLY A 47 16.61 16.51 -16.33
CA GLY A 47 17.43 17.44 -17.11
C GLY A 47 16.81 17.91 -18.42
N ASP A 48 15.77 17.22 -18.93
CA ASP A 48 15.15 17.51 -20.22
C ASP A 48 13.82 18.26 -20.08
N LEU A 49 13.43 18.63 -18.86
CA LEU A 49 12.15 19.28 -18.57
C LEU A 49 12.25 20.81 -18.59
N PRO A 50 11.19 21.52 -19.03
CA PRO A 50 11.02 22.94 -18.78
C PRO A 50 11.17 23.30 -17.29
N GLU A 51 11.76 24.45 -16.98
CA GLU A 51 12.08 24.88 -15.62
C GLU A 51 10.86 24.85 -14.68
N GLU A 52 9.69 25.23 -15.19
CA GLU A 52 8.42 25.25 -14.47
C GLU A 52 7.92 23.85 -14.07
N LEU A 53 8.41 22.78 -14.70
CA LEU A 53 8.01 21.40 -14.42
C LEU A 53 9.01 20.65 -13.53
N ILE A 54 10.25 21.13 -13.40
CA ILE A 54 11.34 20.45 -12.69
C ILE A 54 10.93 20.14 -11.24
N LEU A 55 10.36 21.12 -10.54
CA LEU A 55 9.97 20.93 -9.13
C LEU A 55 8.85 19.89 -8.97
N THR A 56 7.83 19.94 -9.82
CA THR A 56 6.71 18.98 -9.81
C THR A 56 7.18 17.56 -10.14
N GLU A 57 8.06 17.42 -11.13
CA GLU A 57 8.64 16.13 -11.49
C GLU A 57 9.54 15.58 -10.39
N TYR A 58 10.37 16.42 -9.79
CA TYR A 58 11.25 16.01 -8.70
C TYR A 58 10.44 15.54 -7.49
N TRP A 59 9.40 16.31 -7.12
CA TRP A 59 8.47 15.92 -6.06
C TRP A 59 7.80 14.57 -6.33
N ARG A 60 7.30 14.36 -7.57
CA ARG A 60 6.72 13.08 -8.00
C ARG A 60 7.74 11.95 -7.93
N THR A 61 8.97 12.20 -8.36
CA THR A 61 10.05 11.21 -8.34
C THR A 61 10.36 10.78 -6.91
N CYS A 62 10.50 11.72 -5.98
CA CYS A 62 10.70 11.44 -4.56
C CYS A 62 9.51 10.67 -3.94
N ALA A 63 8.28 10.86 -4.42
CA ALA A 63 7.14 10.09 -3.94
C ALA A 63 7.30 8.58 -4.23
N TYR A 64 7.89 8.19 -5.37
CA TYR A 64 8.06 6.77 -5.71
C TYR A 64 8.92 6.02 -4.69
N ILE A 65 10.02 6.60 -4.22
CA ILE A 65 10.87 5.93 -3.21
C ILE A 65 10.15 5.81 -1.86
N VAL A 66 9.33 6.80 -1.48
CA VAL A 66 8.50 6.74 -0.27
C VAL A 66 7.49 5.61 -0.39
N PHE A 67 6.76 5.53 -1.51
CA PHE A 67 5.80 4.46 -1.76
C PHE A 67 6.44 3.07 -1.78
N ALA A 68 7.60 2.94 -2.44
CA ALA A 68 8.37 1.70 -2.42
C ALA A 68 8.74 1.29 -0.98
N GLY A 69 9.18 2.24 -0.16
CA GLY A 69 9.45 2.02 1.27
C GLY A 69 8.21 1.58 2.05
N MET A 70 7.05 2.19 1.79
CA MET A 70 5.79 1.81 2.44
C MET A 70 5.36 0.38 2.10
N TRP A 71 5.43 -0.02 0.83
CA TRP A 71 5.18 -1.43 0.44
C TRP A 71 6.23 -2.39 1.00
N ALA A 72 7.51 -1.99 1.05
CA ALA A 72 8.55 -2.80 1.67
C ALA A 72 8.28 -3.04 3.17
N MET A 73 7.84 -2.00 3.91
CA MET A 73 7.43 -2.15 5.31
C MET A 73 6.26 -3.13 5.46
N LEU A 74 5.28 -3.08 4.56
CA LEU A 74 4.17 -4.04 4.52
C LEU A 74 4.62 -5.45 4.14
N ALA A 75 5.62 -5.59 3.29
CA ALA A 75 6.22 -6.89 2.95
C ALA A 75 6.92 -7.50 4.17
N VAL A 76 7.61 -6.70 4.99
CA VAL A 76 8.29 -7.17 6.20
C VAL A 76 7.29 -7.49 7.30
N ALA A 77 6.41 -6.54 7.63
CA ALA A 77 5.53 -6.60 8.80
C ALA A 77 4.11 -6.12 8.44
N PRO A 78 3.31 -6.93 7.72
CA PRO A 78 2.03 -6.51 7.14
C PRO A 78 0.98 -6.09 8.18
N ARG A 79 1.17 -6.42 9.47
CA ARG A 79 0.17 -6.16 10.52
C ARG A 79 0.66 -5.22 11.63
N LYS A 80 1.84 -4.60 11.47
CA LYS A 80 2.43 -3.70 12.48
C LYS A 80 2.21 -2.21 12.22
N GLN A 81 1.74 -1.83 11.04
CA GLN A 81 1.56 -0.42 10.66
C GLN A 81 0.07 -0.11 10.53
N ARG A 82 -0.50 0.59 11.52
CA ARG A 82 -1.93 0.97 11.51
C ARG A 82 -2.19 2.00 10.42
N GLY A 83 -3.19 1.75 9.59
CA GLY A 83 -3.61 2.67 8.51
C GLY A 83 -2.72 2.71 7.28
N MET A 84 -1.58 2.03 7.27
CA MET A 84 -0.67 1.99 6.12
C MET A 84 -1.35 1.40 4.87
N TRP A 85 -2.10 0.32 5.04
CA TRP A 85 -2.86 -0.31 3.96
C TRP A 85 -3.90 0.62 3.37
N GLU A 86 -4.75 1.17 4.23
CA GLU A 86 -5.88 1.99 3.83
C GLU A 86 -5.40 3.29 3.17
N LEU A 87 -4.32 3.89 3.68
CA LEU A 87 -3.74 5.10 3.11
C LEU A 87 -3.15 4.85 1.71
N LEU A 88 -2.39 3.77 1.53
CA LEU A 88 -1.84 3.37 0.22
C LEU A 88 -2.95 3.10 -0.79
N LEU A 89 -3.96 2.32 -0.39
CA LEU A 89 -5.08 1.98 -1.24
C LEU A 89 -5.90 3.21 -1.61
N PHE A 90 -6.22 4.07 -0.64
CA PHE A 90 -6.95 5.30 -0.89
C PHE A 90 -6.23 6.16 -1.93
N HIS A 91 -4.95 6.44 -1.73
CA HIS A 91 -4.16 7.24 -2.66
C HIS A 91 -4.10 6.60 -4.05
N LYS A 92 -3.74 5.32 -4.15
CA LYS A 92 -3.53 4.65 -5.44
C LYS A 92 -4.83 4.50 -6.23
N ILE A 93 -5.94 4.23 -5.55
CA ILE A 93 -7.27 4.23 -6.17
C ILE A 93 -7.63 5.63 -6.64
N ALA A 94 -7.40 6.68 -5.84
CA ALA A 94 -7.71 8.05 -6.24
C ALA A 94 -6.94 8.47 -7.50
N VAL A 95 -5.64 8.16 -7.59
CA VAL A 95 -4.83 8.44 -8.80
C VAL A 95 -5.29 7.60 -9.99
N THR A 96 -5.62 6.33 -9.79
CA THR A 96 -6.16 5.44 -10.84
C THR A 96 -7.46 6.01 -11.41
N VAL A 97 -8.39 6.41 -10.54
CA VAL A 97 -9.67 7.00 -10.92
C VAL A 97 -9.45 8.33 -11.64
N GLN A 98 -8.57 9.19 -11.13
CA GLN A 98 -8.24 10.46 -11.78
C GLN A 98 -7.70 10.23 -13.20
N ALA A 99 -6.76 9.31 -13.39
CA ALA A 99 -6.17 8.99 -14.69
C ALA A 99 -7.21 8.47 -15.69
N ALA A 100 -8.21 7.71 -15.22
CA ALA A 100 -9.31 7.24 -16.06
C ALA A 100 -10.20 8.38 -16.59
N PHE A 101 -10.24 9.54 -15.92
CA PHE A 101 -11.01 10.71 -16.36
C PHE A 101 -10.24 11.64 -17.32
N ILE A 102 -8.92 11.48 -17.47
CA ILE A 102 -8.06 12.38 -18.26
C ILE A 102 -7.21 11.61 -19.28
N LEU A 103 -7.79 10.57 -19.91
CA LEU A 103 -7.07 9.67 -20.82
C LEU A 103 -6.43 10.36 -22.04
N ASP A 104 -6.91 11.55 -22.39
CA ASP A 104 -6.37 12.41 -23.44
C ASP A 104 -5.07 13.12 -23.05
N VAL A 105 -4.72 13.15 -21.75
CA VAL A 105 -3.49 13.75 -21.25
C VAL A 105 -2.31 12.80 -21.45
N PRO A 106 -1.13 13.29 -21.89
CA PRO A 106 0.06 12.47 -22.04
C PRO A 106 0.37 11.66 -20.77
N ARG A 107 0.68 10.37 -20.96
CA ARG A 107 0.97 9.38 -19.89
C ARG A 107 -0.20 8.99 -18.99
N ALA A 108 -1.41 9.54 -19.15
CA ALA A 108 -2.56 9.16 -18.33
C ALA A 108 -2.90 7.66 -18.45
N GLU A 109 -2.84 7.09 -19.66
CA GLU A 109 -3.05 5.66 -19.87
C GLU A 109 -2.01 4.79 -19.12
N LEU A 110 -0.73 5.16 -19.21
CA LEU A 110 0.33 4.44 -18.51
C LEU A 110 0.14 4.54 -16.98
N THR A 111 -0.20 5.72 -16.48
CA THR A 111 -0.51 5.93 -15.07
C THR A 111 -1.72 5.11 -14.63
N LEU A 112 -2.78 5.07 -15.44
CA LEU A 112 -3.96 4.27 -15.17
C LEU A 112 -3.61 2.79 -15.05
N ILE A 113 -2.89 2.23 -16.02
CA ILE A 113 -2.51 0.82 -16.03
C ILE A 113 -1.60 0.50 -14.83
N ALA A 114 -0.57 1.32 -14.60
CA ALA A 114 0.38 1.11 -13.52
C ALA A 114 -0.27 1.19 -12.14
N ASP A 115 -1.05 2.25 -11.87
CA ASP A 115 -1.68 2.43 -10.56
C ASP A 115 -2.87 1.48 -10.36
N ALA A 116 -3.58 1.05 -11.42
CA ALA A 116 -4.57 -0.01 -11.33
C ALA A 116 -3.91 -1.35 -10.94
N PHE A 117 -2.79 -1.70 -11.56
CA PHE A 117 -2.05 -2.93 -11.24
C PHE A 117 -1.54 -2.93 -9.79
N VAL A 118 -0.95 -1.82 -9.37
CA VAL A 118 -0.45 -1.65 -8.00
C VAL A 118 -1.59 -1.66 -6.98
N SER A 119 -2.74 -1.05 -7.31
CA SER A 119 -3.94 -1.11 -6.47
C SER A 119 -4.46 -2.54 -6.35
N ALA A 120 -4.61 -3.26 -7.46
CA ALA A 120 -5.11 -4.64 -7.48
C ALA A 120 -4.19 -5.59 -6.69
N THR A 121 -2.88 -5.49 -6.86
CA THR A 121 -1.90 -6.28 -6.10
C THR A 121 -1.93 -5.94 -4.61
N THR A 122 -2.07 -4.65 -4.26
CA THR A 122 -2.24 -4.19 -2.87
C THR A 122 -3.55 -4.70 -2.24
N ILE A 123 -4.66 -4.70 -2.97
CA ILE A 123 -5.94 -5.26 -2.52
C ILE A 123 -5.80 -6.77 -2.28
N ALA A 124 -5.21 -7.51 -3.23
CA ALA A 124 -5.00 -8.94 -3.06
C ALA A 124 -4.15 -9.25 -1.82
N ALA A 125 -3.06 -8.51 -1.61
CA ALA A 125 -2.21 -8.66 -0.43
C ALA A 125 -2.94 -8.25 0.87
N TYR A 126 -3.75 -7.19 0.83
CA TYR A 126 -4.58 -6.76 1.96
C TYR A 126 -5.53 -7.87 2.41
N LEU A 127 -6.17 -8.55 1.46
CA LEU A 127 -7.06 -9.68 1.72
C LEU A 127 -6.31 -10.89 2.26
N LEU A 128 -5.17 -11.24 1.65
CA LEU A 128 -4.36 -12.41 2.04
C LEU A 128 -3.73 -12.26 3.43
N CYS A 129 -3.15 -11.09 3.72
CA CYS A 129 -2.52 -10.77 5.00
C CYS A 129 -3.54 -10.36 6.07
N ARG A 130 -4.80 -10.14 5.66
CA ARG A 130 -5.88 -9.56 6.47
C ARG A 130 -5.49 -8.23 7.10
N GLY A 131 -5.08 -7.27 6.27
CA GLY A 131 -4.53 -5.98 6.70
C GLY A 131 -5.44 -5.19 7.67
N TRP A 132 -6.77 -5.39 7.60
CA TRP A 132 -7.72 -4.80 8.54
C TRP A 132 -7.48 -5.18 10.02
N HIS A 133 -6.75 -6.27 10.29
CA HIS A 133 -6.40 -6.65 11.66
C HIS A 133 -5.46 -5.65 12.35
N THR A 134 -4.74 -4.80 11.61
CA THR A 134 -3.89 -3.74 12.17
C THR A 134 -4.66 -2.82 13.12
N TRP A 135 -5.95 -2.58 12.83
CA TRP A 135 -6.80 -1.69 13.61
C TRP A 135 -7.27 -2.27 14.93
N ARG A 136 -7.05 -3.57 15.19
CA ARG A 136 -7.53 -4.23 16.40
C ARG A 136 -6.80 -3.75 17.66
N PRO A 137 -7.51 -3.58 18.80
CA PRO A 137 -6.88 -3.37 20.09
C PRO A 137 -5.87 -4.48 20.39
N GLY A 138 -4.65 -4.10 20.79
CA GLY A 138 -3.58 -5.06 21.09
C GLY A 138 -2.81 -5.61 19.88
N ALA A 139 -3.15 -5.23 18.64
CA ALA A 139 -2.40 -5.64 17.45
C ALA A 139 -0.94 -5.13 17.46
N LEU A 140 -0.69 -4.01 18.15
CA LEU A 140 0.64 -3.46 18.39
C LEU A 140 1.29 -3.94 19.69
N GLY A 141 0.64 -4.80 20.49
CA GLY A 141 1.17 -5.39 21.73
C GLY A 141 1.63 -4.41 22.83
N PRO A 142 1.55 -4.76 24.12
CA PRO A 142 2.25 -4.00 25.18
C PRO A 142 3.79 -4.05 25.04
N ASN A 143 4.32 -5.02 24.29
CA ASN A 143 5.74 -5.36 24.21
C ASN A 143 6.43 -4.92 22.90
N ASP A 144 5.73 -4.27 21.97
CA ASP A 144 6.27 -3.92 20.63
C ASP A 144 6.87 -2.49 20.59
N ASN A 145 7.17 -1.91 21.77
CA ASN A 145 7.90 -0.65 21.95
C ASN A 145 9.42 -0.86 22.15
N ARG A 146 9.99 -1.94 21.61
CA ARG A 146 11.43 -2.24 21.70
C ARG A 146 12.07 -2.33 20.32
#